data_AF-A0A4Y2H308-F1
#
_entry.id   AF-A0A4Y2H308-F1
#
_cell.length_a   1.000
_cell.length_b   1.000
_cell.length_c   1.000
_cell.angle_alpha   90.00
_cell.angle_beta   90.00
_cell.angle_gamma   90.00
#
_symmetry.space_group_name_H-M   'P 1'
#
loop_
_entity.id
_entity.type
_entity.pdbx_description
1 polymer ?
#
loop_
_entity_poly.entity_id
_entity_poly.type
_entity_poly.pdbx_seq_one_letter_code
_entity_poly.pdbx_strand_id
1 'polypeptide(L)'
;MIVKLKEIKIDENNIEEILEGLDESMKYICAKNKKFKKHKVQLDAIWWNPTLEIKRSRVRALRRRFQATREQNERLQRKIKYKMEYGEYKLMIKKAKRECMIEFLEKIAQKNSMGVIKNILKDKRLGIKMALIVQDNGELTRDFADSRDYVLKKHFPRVEEDIRVERYRNRGDDIKDFTIE
;
A
#
# COMPACT_ATOMS: atom_id res chain seq x y z
N MET A 1 43.65 -38.94 11.66
CA MET A 1 44.74 -38.94 10.66
C MET A 1 45.66 -37.76 11.00
N ILE A 2 46.84 -38.03 11.54
CA ILE A 2 47.80 -37.00 11.96
C ILE A 2 48.47 -36.46 10.69
N VAL A 3 48.30 -35.16 10.40
CA VAL A 3 48.97 -34.51 9.27
C VAL A 3 50.45 -34.40 9.65
N LYS A 4 51.31 -35.20 8.98
CA LYS A 4 52.76 -35.06 9.11
C LYS A 4 53.16 -33.72 8.47
N LEU A 5 53.56 -32.76 9.29
CA LEU A 5 54.21 -31.55 8.82
C LEU A 5 55.59 -31.96 8.30
N LYS A 6 55.81 -31.76 6.99
CA LYS A 6 57.16 -31.89 6.42
C LYS A 6 57.95 -30.67 6.87
N GLU A 7 59.12 -30.88 7.48
CA GLU A 7 60.08 -29.81 7.69
C GLU A 7 60.60 -29.35 6.33
N ILE A 8 60.33 -28.09 6.00
CA ILE A 8 60.81 -27.45 4.77
C ILE A 8 62.11 -26.72 5.16
N LYS A 9 63.23 -27.11 4.55
CA LYS A 9 64.49 -26.38 4.70
C LYS A 9 64.43 -25.13 3.82
N ILE A 10 64.59 -23.96 4.43
CA ILE A 10 64.59 -22.67 3.73
C ILE A 10 66.04 -22.33 3.37
N ASP A 11 66.31 -22.03 2.11
CA ASP A 11 67.60 -21.55 1.59
C ASP A 11 67.37 -20.41 0.58
N GLU A 12 68.41 -19.62 0.29
CA GLU A 12 68.29 -18.44 -0.59
C GLU A 12 67.72 -18.74 -1.99
N ASN A 13 67.84 -19.97 -2.47
CA ASN A 13 67.36 -20.36 -3.80
C ASN A 13 65.90 -20.81 -3.81
N ASN A 14 65.30 -21.09 -2.64
CA ASN A 14 63.96 -21.65 -2.52
C ASN A 14 62.95 -20.74 -1.79
N ILE A 15 63.40 -19.61 -1.24
CA ILE A 15 62.54 -18.66 -0.53
C ILE A 15 61.40 -18.17 -1.42
N GLU A 16 61.69 -17.79 -2.67
CA GLU A 16 60.69 -17.23 -3.59
C GLU A 16 59.58 -18.25 -3.88
N GLU A 17 59.97 -19.50 -4.19
CA GLU A 17 59.04 -20.61 -4.49
C GLU A 17 58.16 -20.96 -3.28
N ILE A 18 58.74 -20.94 -2.07
CA ILE A 18 57.99 -21.19 -0.84
C ILE A 18 56.98 -20.06 -0.59
N LEU A 19 57.36 -18.81 -0.81
CA LEU A 19 56.48 -17.66 -0.63
C LEU A 19 55.30 -17.67 -1.62
N GLU A 20 55.57 -17.99 -2.89
CA GLU A 20 54.52 -18.15 -3.91
C GLU A 20 53.56 -19.29 -3.54
N GLY A 21 54.07 -20.45 -3.14
CA GLY A 21 53.24 -21.58 -2.71
C GLY A 21 52.38 -21.29 -1.48
N LEU A 22 52.89 -20.49 -0.54
CA LEU A 22 52.14 -20.02 0.62
C LEU A 22 51.03 -19.04 0.23
N ASP A 23 51.33 -18.05 -0.62
CA ASP A 23 50.36 -17.07 -1.09
C ASP A 23 49.22 -17.74 -1.86
N GLU A 24 49.55 -18.70 -2.72
CA GLU A 24 48.56 -19.45 -3.49
C GLU A 24 47.70 -20.36 -2.61
N SER A 25 48.30 -21.00 -1.60
CA SER A 25 47.59 -21.78 -0.58
C SER A 25 46.65 -20.89 0.25
N MET A 26 47.11 -19.69 0.64
CA MET A 26 46.29 -18.71 1.36
C MET A 26 45.13 -18.21 0.50
N LYS A 27 45.36 -17.88 -0.77
CA LYS A 27 44.30 -17.51 -1.72
C LYS A 27 43.27 -18.63 -1.86
N TYR A 28 43.72 -19.88 -2.00
CA TYR A 28 42.85 -21.06 -2.09
C TYR A 28 41.99 -21.24 -0.83
N ILE A 29 42.59 -21.19 0.36
CA ILE A 29 41.88 -21.31 1.64
C ILE A 29 40.88 -20.17 1.80
N CYS A 30 41.28 -18.93 1.49
CA CYS A 30 40.41 -17.77 1.53
C CYS A 30 39.22 -17.92 0.58
N ALA A 31 39.44 -18.34 -0.66
CA ALA A 31 38.38 -18.57 -1.65
C ALA A 31 37.41 -19.68 -1.21
N LYS A 32 37.94 -20.80 -0.71
CA LYS A 32 37.16 -21.95 -0.24
C LYS A 32 36.33 -21.63 1.01
N ASN A 33 36.87 -20.83 1.93
CA ASN A 33 36.20 -20.46 3.17
C ASN A 33 35.43 -19.13 3.08
N LYS A 34 35.45 -18.46 1.92
CA LYS A 34 34.64 -17.28 1.65
C LYS A 34 33.17 -17.68 1.69
N LYS A 35 32.56 -17.50 2.86
CA LYS A 35 31.11 -17.60 2.99
C LYS A 35 30.51 -16.54 2.07
N PHE A 36 29.96 -16.96 0.94
CA PHE A 36 29.06 -16.12 0.18
C PHE A 36 27.91 -15.77 1.12
N LYS A 37 27.92 -14.54 1.66
CA LYS A 37 26.73 -13.96 2.26
C LYS A 37 25.72 -13.91 1.14
N LYS A 38 24.89 -14.94 1.02
CA LYS A 38 23.64 -14.82 0.27
C LYS A 38 22.93 -13.68 0.97
N HIS A 39 22.99 -12.49 0.38
CA HIS A 39 22.07 -11.43 0.69
C HIS A 39 20.71 -11.98 0.29
N LYS A 40 20.09 -12.78 1.17
CA LYS A 40 18.65 -12.91 1.15
C LYS A 40 18.20 -11.46 1.29
N VAL A 41 17.69 -10.90 0.21
CA VAL A 41 16.87 -9.71 0.28
C VAL A 41 15.70 -10.14 1.15
N GLN A 42 15.84 -9.98 2.48
CA GLN A 42 14.71 -10.00 3.36
C GLN A 42 13.94 -8.76 2.93
N LEU A 43 12.96 -8.98 2.07
CA LEU A 43 11.93 -7.99 1.86
C LEU A 43 11.34 -7.78 3.24
N ASP A 44 11.50 -6.57 3.76
CA ASP A 44 10.84 -6.18 5.00
C ASP A 44 9.34 -6.50 4.86
N ALA A 45 8.69 -6.77 5.98
CA ALA A 45 7.26 -7.05 5.96
C ALA A 45 6.52 -5.91 5.25
N ILE A 46 5.47 -6.21 4.48
CA ILE A 46 4.78 -5.21 3.62
C ILE A 46 4.29 -3.98 4.41
N TRP A 47 3.90 -4.16 5.67
CA TRP A 47 3.48 -3.10 6.58
C TRP A 47 4.64 -2.32 7.23
N TRP A 48 5.89 -2.73 6.98
CA TRP A 48 7.09 -2.05 7.45
C TRP A 48 7.36 -0.82 6.58
N ASN A 49 7.66 0.31 7.23
CA ASN A 49 7.93 1.57 6.54
C ASN A 49 9.03 2.38 7.24
N PRO A 50 9.66 3.34 6.55
CA PRO A 50 10.75 4.15 7.12
C PRO A 50 10.36 4.86 8.42
N THR A 51 9.13 5.34 8.54
CA THR A 51 8.61 6.00 9.75
C THR A 51 8.64 5.06 10.97
N LEU A 52 8.26 3.78 10.80
CA LEU A 52 8.37 2.77 11.84
C LEU A 52 9.82 2.45 12.20
N GLU A 53 10.75 2.41 11.25
CA GLU A 53 12.18 2.17 11.54
C GLU A 53 12.81 3.37 12.29
N ILE A 54 12.45 4.61 11.94
CA ILE A 54 12.85 5.81 12.69
C ILE A 54 12.34 5.72 14.13
N LYS A 55 11.05 5.42 14.33
CA LYS A 55 10.45 5.29 15.67
C LYS A 55 11.07 4.13 16.45
N ARG A 56 11.32 2.99 15.81
CA ARG A 56 12.01 1.83 16.40
C ARG A 56 13.41 2.21 16.87
N SER A 57 14.17 2.93 16.06
CA SER A 57 15.51 3.42 16.39
C SER A 57 15.49 4.37 17.59
N ARG A 58 14.53 5.30 17.64
CA ARG A 58 14.30 6.19 18.80
C ARG A 58 14.00 5.40 20.07
N VAL A 59 13.05 4.46 20.02
CA VAL A 59 12.70 3.59 21.16
C VAL A 59 13.91 2.78 21.63
N ARG A 60 14.70 2.22 20.71
CA ARG A 60 15.93 1.48 21.05
C ARG A 60 16.96 2.38 21.75
N ALA A 61 17.15 3.60 21.27
CA ALA A 61 18.04 4.57 21.90
C ALA A 61 17.58 4.92 23.33
N LEU A 62 16.28 5.18 23.52
CA LEU A 62 15.70 5.45 24.84
C LEU A 62 15.87 4.27 25.79
N ARG A 63 15.61 3.04 25.31
CA ARG A 63 15.82 1.82 26.09
C ARG A 63 17.27 1.68 26.54
N ARG A 64 18.23 1.89 25.63
CA ARG A 64 19.66 1.84 25.93
C ARG A 64 20.06 2.86 26.99
N ARG A 65 19.61 4.12 26.87
CA ARG A 65 19.87 5.17 27.86
C ARG A 65 19.30 4.82 29.23
N PHE A 66 18.03 4.37 29.28
CA PHE A 66 17.39 3.90 30.51
C PHE A 66 18.21 2.78 31.19
N GLN A 67 18.62 1.76 30.43
CA GLN A 67 19.34 0.62 30.98
C GLN A 67 20.74 0.99 31.50
N ALA A 68 21.42 1.93 30.85
CA ALA A 68 22.75 2.41 31.23
C ALA A 68 22.75 3.36 32.44
N THR A 69 21.58 3.90 32.84
CA THR A 69 21.49 4.89 33.94
C THR A 69 21.62 4.21 35.29
N ARG A 70 22.53 4.70 36.15
CA ARG A 70 22.75 4.18 37.52
C ARG A 70 21.95 4.93 38.58
N GLU A 71 21.87 6.26 38.48
CA GLU A 71 21.14 7.11 39.44
C GLU A 71 19.63 6.84 39.34
N GLN A 72 18.96 6.69 40.48
CA GLN A 72 17.64 6.09 40.54
C GLN A 72 16.52 7.03 40.07
N ASN A 73 16.59 8.32 40.38
CA ASN A 73 15.57 9.31 40.00
C ASN A 73 15.58 9.56 38.48
N GLU A 74 16.76 9.78 37.91
CA GLU A 74 17.01 9.93 36.49
C GLU A 74 16.63 8.65 35.73
N ARG A 75 16.93 7.47 36.31
CA ARG A 75 16.52 6.18 35.76
C ARG A 75 14.99 6.06 35.71
N LEU A 76 14.27 6.53 36.73
CA LEU A 76 12.80 6.54 36.74
C LEU A 76 12.24 7.45 35.64
N GLN A 77 12.75 8.68 35.51
CA GLN A 77 12.33 9.60 34.45
C GLN A 77 12.58 9.02 33.05
N ARG A 78 13.76 8.43 32.82
CA ARG A 78 14.09 7.77 31.55
C ARG A 78 13.22 6.54 31.29
N LYS A 79 12.85 5.78 32.33
CA LYS A 79 11.93 4.64 32.22
C LYS A 79 10.55 5.10 31.76
N ILE A 80 10.02 6.18 32.33
CA ILE A 80 8.72 6.75 31.94
C ILE A 80 8.76 7.15 30.45
N LYS A 81 9.76 7.94 30.05
CA LYS A 81 9.92 8.38 28.65
C LYS A 81 10.03 7.20 27.68
N TYR A 82 10.83 6.18 28.00
CA TYR A 82 10.93 4.96 27.19
C TYR A 82 9.58 4.24 27.08
N LYS A 83 8.86 4.05 28.19
CA LYS A 83 7.60 3.29 28.21
C LYS A 83 6.50 3.99 27.41
N MET A 84 6.41 5.32 27.49
CA MET A 84 5.48 6.12 26.70
C MET A 84 5.74 5.93 25.20
N GLU A 85 6.96 6.20 24.75
CA GLU A 85 7.36 6.09 23.33
C GLU A 85 7.24 4.66 22.79
N TYR A 86 7.51 3.67 23.65
CA TYR A 86 7.32 2.27 23.29
C TYR A 86 5.84 1.90 23.12
N GLY A 87 4.96 2.47 23.94
CA GLY A 87 3.51 2.34 23.80
C GLY A 87 3.02 2.89 22.46
N GLU A 88 3.42 4.11 22.12
CA GLU A 88 3.11 4.74 20.83
C GLU A 88 3.62 3.90 19.65
N TYR A 89 4.88 3.44 19.70
CA TYR A 89 5.45 2.58 18.67
C TYR A 89 4.63 1.30 18.44
N LYS A 90 4.15 0.65 19.52
CA LYS A 90 3.27 -0.52 19.39
C LYS A 90 1.95 -0.18 18.73
N LEU A 91 1.36 0.97 19.06
CA LEU A 91 0.12 1.43 18.42
C LEU A 91 0.34 1.69 16.93
N MET A 92 1.45 2.33 16.56
CA MET A 92 1.82 2.57 15.16
C MET A 92 2.00 1.26 14.39
N ILE A 93 2.64 0.23 14.97
CA ILE A 93 2.73 -1.09 14.33
C ILE A 93 1.35 -1.69 14.09
N LYS A 94 0.46 -1.64 15.09
CA LYS A 94 -0.91 -2.17 14.94
C LYS A 94 -1.67 -1.43 13.85
N LYS A 95 -1.53 -0.10 13.78
CA LYS A 95 -2.15 0.75 12.77
C LYS A 95 -1.63 0.41 11.37
N ALA A 96 -0.32 0.39 11.17
CA ALA A 96 0.31 0.08 9.88
C ALA A 96 -0.08 -1.32 9.37
N LYS A 97 -0.17 -2.32 10.25
CA LYS A 97 -0.65 -3.66 9.89
C LYS A 97 -2.10 -3.66 9.38
N ARG A 98 -2.99 -2.89 10.03
CA ARG A 98 -4.38 -2.78 9.60
C ARG A 98 -4.49 -2.04 8.27
N GLU A 99 -3.82 -0.90 8.14
CA GLU A 99 -3.84 -0.09 6.91
C GLU A 99 -3.31 -0.89 5.72
N CYS A 100 -2.18 -1.58 5.88
CA CYS A 100 -1.64 -2.47 4.86
C CYS A 100 -2.63 -3.56 4.43
N MET A 101 -3.40 -4.12 5.37
CA MET A 101 -4.42 -5.12 5.03
C MET A 101 -5.61 -4.48 4.30
N ILE A 102 -6.06 -3.30 4.74
CA ILE A 102 -7.15 -2.55 4.09
C ILE A 102 -6.75 -2.22 2.65
N GLU A 103 -5.58 -1.62 2.43
CA GLU A 103 -5.07 -1.29 1.10
C GLU A 103 -4.95 -2.52 0.20
N PHE A 104 -4.53 -3.66 0.77
CA PHE A 104 -4.45 -4.91 0.03
C PHE A 104 -5.85 -5.39 -0.41
N LEU A 105 -6.84 -5.35 0.50
CA LEU A 105 -8.22 -5.74 0.21
C LEU A 105 -8.87 -4.79 -0.80
N GLU A 106 -8.63 -3.48 -0.70
CA GLU A 106 -9.12 -2.48 -1.65
C GLU A 106 -8.57 -2.75 -3.07
N LYS A 107 -7.27 -3.06 -3.19
CA LYS A 107 -6.67 -3.45 -4.47
C LYS A 107 -7.30 -4.70 -5.07
N ILE A 108 -7.65 -5.70 -4.23
CA ILE A 108 -8.36 -6.90 -4.69
C ILE A 108 -9.79 -6.55 -5.11
N ALA A 109 -10.52 -5.78 -4.30
CA ALA A 109 -11.89 -5.38 -4.58
C ALA A 109 -11.99 -4.59 -5.89
N GLN A 110 -11.07 -3.65 -6.13
CA GLN A 110 -10.99 -2.88 -7.37
C GLN A 110 -10.63 -3.76 -8.58
N LYS A 111 -9.76 -4.77 -8.40
CA LYS A 111 -9.46 -5.74 -9.45
C LYS A 111 -10.66 -6.65 -9.76
N ASN A 112 -11.44 -7.01 -8.73
CA ASN A 112 -12.64 -7.83 -8.88
C ASN A 112 -13.80 -7.04 -9.49
N SER A 113 -13.97 -5.75 -9.20
CA SER A 113 -14.98 -4.91 -9.86
C SER A 113 -14.73 -4.80 -11.36
N MET A 114 -13.46 -4.74 -11.80
CA MET A 114 -13.11 -4.86 -13.22
C MET A 114 -13.46 -6.22 -13.82
N GLY A 115 -13.33 -7.31 -13.05
CA GLY A 115 -13.80 -8.63 -13.45
C GLY A 115 -15.31 -8.70 -13.65
N VAL A 116 -16.07 -8.10 -12.73
CA VAL A 116 -17.53 -7.98 -12.81
C VAL A 116 -17.95 -7.15 -14.03
N ILE A 117 -17.36 -5.96 -14.22
CA ILE A 117 -17.64 -5.09 -15.37
C ILE A 117 -17.31 -5.82 -16.69
N LYS A 118 -16.17 -6.50 -16.75
CA LYS A 118 -15.77 -7.29 -17.93
C LYS A 118 -16.72 -8.46 -18.20
N ASN A 119 -17.24 -9.10 -17.16
CA ASN A 119 -18.21 -10.19 -17.31
C ASN A 119 -19.57 -9.66 -17.77
N ILE A 120 -20.03 -8.51 -17.25
CA ILE A 120 -21.23 -7.80 -17.71
C ILE A 120 -21.08 -7.41 -19.19
N LEU A 121 -19.96 -6.77 -19.58
CA LEU A 121 -19.70 -6.37 -20.97
C LEU A 121 -19.60 -7.57 -21.94
N LYS A 122 -19.20 -8.73 -21.44
CA LYS A 122 -19.08 -9.97 -22.25
C LYS A 122 -20.35 -10.80 -22.29
N ASP A 123 -21.32 -10.51 -21.42
CA ASP A 123 -22.56 -11.25 -21.40
C ASP A 123 -23.41 -10.88 -22.61
N LYS A 124 -23.39 -11.73 -23.64
CA LYS A 124 -24.19 -11.58 -24.86
C LYS A 124 -25.70 -11.62 -24.60
N ARG A 125 -26.14 -12.05 -23.40
CA ARG A 125 -27.55 -12.01 -22.96
C ARG A 125 -28.00 -10.60 -22.58
N LEU A 126 -27.05 -9.73 -22.22
CA LEU A 126 -27.24 -8.29 -22.08
C LEU A 126 -27.18 -7.56 -23.43
N GLY A 127 -27.23 -8.29 -24.54
CA GLY A 127 -27.80 -7.73 -25.76
C GLY A 127 -29.21 -7.27 -25.39
N ILE A 128 -29.32 -5.98 -25.09
CA ILE A 128 -30.48 -5.29 -24.54
C ILE A 128 -31.69 -5.66 -25.41
N LYS A 129 -32.38 -6.75 -25.05
CA LYS A 129 -33.77 -6.97 -25.42
C LYS A 129 -34.57 -6.19 -24.40
N MET A 130 -34.49 -4.86 -24.47
CA MET A 130 -35.51 -4.04 -23.83
C MET A 130 -36.81 -4.47 -24.46
N ALA A 131 -37.67 -5.07 -23.65
CA ALA A 131 -38.99 -5.49 -24.10
C ALA A 131 -39.71 -4.25 -24.65
N LEU A 132 -40.32 -4.39 -25.82
CA LEU A 132 -41.18 -3.37 -26.39
C LEU A 132 -42.29 -3.07 -25.37
N ILE A 133 -42.69 -1.81 -25.29
CA ILE A 133 -43.60 -1.31 -24.27
C ILE A 133 -45.02 -1.35 -24.82
N VAL A 134 -45.94 -1.89 -24.03
CA VAL A 134 -47.37 -1.83 -24.36
C VAL A 134 -47.86 -0.42 -24.08
N GLN A 135 -48.31 0.25 -25.13
CA GLN A 135 -48.89 1.58 -25.07
C GLN A 135 -50.30 1.52 -24.47
N ASP A 136 -50.87 2.67 -24.12
CA ASP A 136 -52.21 2.77 -23.52
C ASP A 136 -53.34 2.29 -24.46
N ASN A 137 -53.08 2.21 -25.77
CA ASN A 137 -53.98 1.64 -26.77
C ASN A 137 -53.89 0.10 -26.87
N GLY A 138 -53.02 -0.55 -26.08
CA GLY A 138 -52.81 -2.00 -26.08
C GLY A 138 -51.82 -2.51 -27.14
N GLU A 139 -51.26 -1.64 -27.99
CA GLU A 139 -50.25 -2.01 -28.99
C GLU A 139 -48.83 -1.97 -28.43
N LEU A 140 -47.92 -2.79 -28.97
CA LEU A 140 -46.50 -2.71 -28.65
C LEU A 140 -45.80 -1.62 -29.49
N THR A 141 -44.86 -0.91 -28.86
CA THR A 141 -43.91 -0.05 -29.57
C THR A 141 -43.13 -0.85 -30.60
N ARG A 142 -42.72 -0.20 -31.69
CA ARG A 142 -42.17 -0.91 -32.87
C ARG A 142 -40.72 -1.28 -32.71
N ASP A 143 -39.97 -0.40 -32.06
CA ASP A 143 -38.55 -0.56 -31.83
C ASP A 143 -38.12 0.12 -30.52
N PHE A 144 -36.83 0.06 -30.26
CA PHE A 144 -36.27 0.62 -29.05
C PHE A 144 -36.35 2.16 -28.99
N ALA A 145 -36.16 2.86 -30.11
CA ALA A 145 -36.22 4.32 -30.14
C ALA A 145 -37.65 4.79 -29.82
N ASP A 146 -38.64 4.11 -30.40
CA ASP A 146 -40.06 4.32 -30.14
C ASP A 146 -40.41 4.04 -28.67
N SER A 147 -39.89 2.95 -28.10
CA SER A 147 -40.07 2.60 -26.68
C SER A 147 -39.51 3.68 -25.74
N ARG A 148 -38.30 4.17 -26.02
CA ARG A 148 -37.65 5.23 -25.24
C ARG A 148 -38.47 6.52 -25.31
N ASP A 149 -38.85 6.93 -26.51
CA ASP A 149 -39.54 8.21 -26.73
C ASP A 149 -40.94 8.20 -26.10
N TYR A 150 -41.63 7.05 -26.13
CA TYR A 150 -42.89 6.84 -25.44
C TYR A 150 -42.76 7.02 -23.92
N VAL A 151 -41.78 6.38 -23.27
CA VAL A 151 -41.53 6.51 -21.82
C VAL A 151 -41.22 7.96 -21.46
N LEU A 152 -40.36 8.62 -22.22
CA LEU A 152 -39.97 10.00 -21.98
C LEU A 152 -41.18 10.93 -22.09
N LYS A 153 -42.01 10.79 -23.13
CA LYS A 153 -43.21 11.62 -23.30
C LYS A 153 -44.25 11.40 -22.19
N LYS A 154 -44.40 10.17 -21.70
CA LYS A 154 -45.38 9.82 -20.66
C LYS A 154 -45.00 10.37 -19.28
N HIS A 155 -43.73 10.28 -18.91
CA HIS A 155 -43.26 10.71 -17.59
C HIS A 155 -42.78 12.16 -17.56
N PHE A 156 -42.42 12.71 -18.71
CA PHE A 156 -41.92 14.08 -18.84
C PHE A 156 -42.71 14.79 -19.96
N PRO A 157 -43.91 15.30 -19.66
CA PRO A 157 -44.69 16.10 -20.60
C PRO A 157 -43.85 17.28 -21.06
N ARG A 158 -43.73 17.48 -22.38
CA ARG A 158 -43.11 18.69 -22.91
C ARG A 158 -43.94 19.88 -22.45
N VAL A 159 -43.33 20.78 -21.69
CA VAL A 159 -43.90 22.08 -21.38
C VAL A 159 -43.88 22.87 -22.69
N GLU A 160 -45.03 23.33 -23.16
CA GLU A 160 -45.08 24.29 -24.27
C GLU A 160 -44.31 25.54 -23.86
N GLU A 161 -43.51 26.10 -24.76
CA GLU A 161 -42.66 27.29 -24.56
C GLU A 161 -43.43 28.59 -24.28
N ASP A 162 -44.73 28.53 -23.97
CA ASP A 162 -45.61 29.68 -23.77
C ASP A 162 -46.16 29.84 -22.34
N ILE A 163 -45.49 29.29 -21.33
CA ILE A 163 -45.74 29.72 -19.95
C ILE A 163 -44.98 31.03 -19.70
N ARG A 164 -45.65 32.14 -20.04
CA ARG A 164 -45.29 33.49 -19.56
C ARG A 164 -44.94 33.42 -18.08
N VAL A 165 -43.69 33.77 -17.77
CA VAL A 165 -43.14 33.88 -16.42
C VAL A 165 -43.78 35.09 -15.75
N GLU A 166 -45.03 34.94 -15.31
CA GLU A 166 -45.78 35.99 -14.63
C GLU A 166 -46.18 35.52 -13.23
N ARG A 167 -45.22 35.05 -12.43
CA ARG A 167 -45.51 34.72 -11.03
C ARG A 167 -44.32 34.67 -10.06
N TYR A 168 -43.44 35.68 -10.09
CA TYR A 168 -42.68 36.10 -8.89
C TYR A 168 -42.45 37.62 -8.92
N ARG A 169 -43.53 38.40 -8.99
CA ARG A 169 -43.53 39.79 -8.51
C ARG A 169 -44.09 39.76 -7.09
N ASN A 170 -43.29 40.28 -6.16
CA ASN A 170 -43.60 40.54 -4.75
C ASN A 170 -43.55 39.35 -3.79
N ARG A 171 -42.35 39.12 -3.24
CA ARG A 171 -42.09 39.45 -1.83
C ARG A 171 -40.61 39.75 -1.68
N GLY A 172 -40.32 41.03 -1.44
CA GLY A 172 -39.05 41.45 -0.88
C GLY A 172 -38.93 40.92 0.55
N ASP A 173 -37.69 40.59 0.88
CA ASP A 173 -37.03 40.76 2.18
C ASP A 173 -36.14 39.55 2.48
N ASP A 174 -34.88 39.90 2.78
CA ASP A 174 -33.81 39.10 3.38
C ASP A 174 -32.88 38.28 2.47
N ILE A 175 -32.16 39.00 1.57
CA ILE A 175 -30.79 38.61 1.22
C ILE A 175 -29.87 39.21 2.27
N LYS A 176 -29.44 38.40 3.25
CA LYS A 176 -28.27 38.73 4.07
C LYS A 176 -27.02 38.29 3.34
N ASP A 177 -26.29 39.29 2.88
CA ASP A 177 -24.97 39.24 2.29
C ASP A 177 -23.96 38.67 3.29
N PHE A 178 -23.25 37.60 2.92
CA PHE A 178 -22.03 37.16 3.59
C PHE A 178 -20.94 37.01 2.54
N THR A 179 -20.57 38.16 1.97
CA THR A 179 -19.27 38.31 1.31
C THR A 179 -18.17 38.17 2.37
N ILE A 180 -17.21 37.30 2.09
CA ILE A 180 -16.04 36.99 2.91
C ILE A 180 -14.99 38.09 2.70
N GLU A 181 -14.51 38.70 3.78
CA GLU A 181 -13.16 39.28 3.88
C GLU A 181 -12.29 38.41 4.80
#